data_AF-A0A1H5TC75-F1
#
_entry.id   AF-A0A1H5TC75-F1
#
_cell.length_a   1.000
_cell.length_b   1.000
_cell.length_c   1.000
_cell.angle_alpha   90.00
_cell.angle_beta   90.00
_cell.angle_gamma   90.00
#
_symmetry.space_group_name_H-M   'P 1'
#
loop_
_entity.id
_entity.type
_entity.pdbx_description
1 polymer ?
#
loop_
_entity_poly.entity_id
_entity_poly.type
_entity_poly.pdbx_seq_one_letter_code
_entity_poly.pdbx_strand_id
1 'polypeptide(L)' 'MMYKCTDEILYGLGKMYAGGGEFTENIDKMGGKGTAEFVYQAIKIYCGK' A
#
# COMPACT_ATOMS: atom_id res chain seq x y z
N MET A 1 -20.80 7.20 -8.49
CA MET A 1 -19.63 7.51 -9.34
C MET A 1 -18.46 6.69 -8.80
N MET A 2 -18.13 5.56 -9.42
CA MET A 2 -17.01 4.72 -8.99
C MET A 2 -15.75 5.33 -9.60
N TYR A 3 -14.92 5.99 -8.79
CA TYR A 3 -13.54 6.24 -9.19
C TYR A 3 -12.92 4.87 -9.42
N LYS A 4 -12.68 4.50 -10.67
CA LYS A 4 -12.02 3.24 -11.00
C LYS A 4 -10.62 3.37 -10.42
N CYS A 5 -10.33 2.65 -9.34
CA CYS A 5 -8.97 2.56 -8.81
C CYS A 5 -8.13 1.92 -9.91
N THR A 6 -7.39 2.74 -10.66
CA THR A 6 -6.45 2.26 -11.66
C THR A 6 -5.23 1.69 -10.98
N ASP A 7 -4.45 0.88 -11.68
CA ASP A 7 -3.20 0.33 -11.13
C ASP A 7 -2.24 1.44 -10.70
N GLU A 8 -2.26 2.59 -11.37
CA GLU A 8 -1.46 3.76 -10.96
C GLU A 8 -1.92 4.37 -9.64
N ILE A 9 -3.24 4.48 -9.42
CA ILE A 9 -3.81 4.97 -8.16
C ILE A 9 -3.49 3.98 -7.04
N LEU A 10 -3.70 2.68 -7.29
CA LEU A 10 -3.42 1.62 -6.32
C LEU A 10 -1.93 1.58 -5.94
N TYR A 11 -1.04 1.66 -6.94
CA TYR A 11 0.41 1.74 -6.71
C TYR A 11 0.81 3.00 -5.92
N GLY A 12 0.17 4.14 -6.21
CA GLY A 12 0.34 5.38 -5.44
C GLY A 12 -0.03 5.20 -3.97
N LEU A 13 -1.16 4.57 -3.69
CA LEU A 13 -1.60 4.24 -2.33
C LEU A 13 -0.63 3.28 -1.63
N GLY A 14 -0.17 2.23 -2.32
CA GLY A 14 0.82 1.30 -1.78
C GLY A 14 2.12 2.00 -1.35
N LYS A 15 2.61 2.96 -2.13
CA LYS A 15 3.78 3.78 -1.74
C LYS A 15 3.52 4.60 -0.47
N MET A 16 2.30 5.11 -0.27
CA MET A 16 1.96 5.81 0.97
C MET A 16 1.92 4.87 2.17
N TYR A 17 1.46 3.63 1.98
CA TYR A 17 1.44 2.62 3.04
C TYR A 17 2.85 2.29 3.51
N ALA A 18 3.82 2.14 2.61
CA ALA A 18 5.21 1.84 2.94
C ALA A 18 6.09 3.08 3.18
N GLY A 19 5.57 4.30 2.98
CA GLY A 19 6.34 5.54 2.94
C GLY A 19 6.87 6.06 4.28
N GLY A 20 6.50 5.44 5.40
CA GLY A 20 6.80 5.92 6.74
C GLY A 20 5.85 7.04 7.16
N GLY A 21 5.17 6.85 8.29
CA GLY A 21 4.16 7.78 8.82
C GLY A 21 2.95 7.04 9.39
N GLU A 22 1.89 7.77 9.68
CA GLU A 22 0.72 7.22 10.38
C GLU A 22 0.07 6.04 9.65
N PHE A 23 0.04 6.04 8.32
CA PHE A 23 -0.49 4.91 7.55
C PHE A 23 0.36 3.65 7.71
N THR A 24 1.68 3.78 7.60
CA THR A 24 2.63 2.67 7.84
C THR A 24 2.47 2.14 9.25
N GLU A 25 2.46 3.02 10.25
CA GLU A 25 2.34 2.66 11.66
C GLU A 25 1.00 2.00 11.98
N ASN A 26 -0.10 2.52 11.45
CA ASN A 26 -1.43 1.95 11.67
C ASN A 26 -1.57 0.56 11.01
N ILE A 27 -1.04 0.39 9.79
CA ILE A 27 -1.06 -0.91 9.11
C ILE A 27 -0.19 -1.91 9.88
N ASP A 28 1.03 -1.51 10.27
CA ASP A 28 1.93 -2.36 11.04
C ASP A 28 1.39 -2.68 12.44
N LYS A 29 0.64 -1.77 13.07
CA LYS A 29 -0.03 -2.01 14.34
C LYS A 29 -1.14 -3.06 14.23
N MET A 30 -1.86 -3.07 13.09
CA MET A 30 -2.96 -4.00 12.86
C MET A 30 -2.49 -5.37 12.33
N GLY A 31 -1.48 -5.39 11.47
CA GLY A 31 -0.99 -6.62 10.82
C GLY A 31 0.32 -7.17 11.36
N GLY A 32 1.01 -6.42 12.23
CA GLY A 32 2.37 -6.70 12.66
C GLY A 32 3.40 -5.89 11.88
N LYS A 33 4.57 -5.67 12.50
CA LYS A 33 5.66 -4.86 11.93
C LYS A 33 6.08 -5.40 10.55
N GLY A 34 6.15 -4.51 9.56
CA GLY A 34 6.50 -4.84 8.18
C GLY A 34 5.31 -5.23 7.30
N THR A 35 4.08 -5.21 7.82
CA THR A 35 2.87 -5.50 7.01
C THR A 35 2.67 -4.45 5.93
N ALA A 36 2.92 -3.17 6.22
CA ALA A 36 2.72 -2.11 5.26
C ALA A 36 3.66 -2.24 4.05
N GLU A 37 4.91 -2.62 4.31
CA GLU A 37 5.90 -2.93 3.26
C GLU A 37 5.49 -4.18 2.48
N PHE A 38 5.08 -5.25 3.17
CA PHE A 38 4.61 -6.47 2.52
C PHE A 38 3.44 -6.22 1.56
N VAL A 39 2.45 -5.43 2.00
CA VAL A 39 1.30 -5.04 1.17
C VAL A 39 1.73 -4.22 -0.04
N TYR A 40 2.67 -3.28 0.14
CA TYR A 40 3.21 -2.51 -0.98
C TYR A 40 3.89 -3.39 -2.02
N GLN A 41 4.68 -4.39 -1.62
CA GLN A 41 5.29 -5.34 -2.55
C GLN A 41 4.24 -6.16 -3.30
N ALA A 42 3.17 -6.60 -2.63
CA ALA A 42 2.07 -7.30 -3.27
C ALA A 42 1.34 -6.42 -4.30
N ILE A 43 1.07 -5.15 -3.97
CA ILE A 43 0.49 -4.16 -4.88
C ILE A 43 1.40 -3.94 -6.10
N LYS A 44 2.71 -3.81 -5.87
CA LYS A 44 3.69 -3.61 -6.93
C LYS A 44 3.68 -4.76 -7.94
N ILE A 45 3.67 -6.01 -7.46
CA ILE A 45 3.55 -7.21 -8.31
C ILE A 45 2.21 -7.22 -9.07
N TYR A 46 1.10 -6.95 -8.37
CA TYR A 46 -0.23 -6.91 -8.97
C TYR A 46 -0.35 -5.88 -10.09
N CYS A 47 0.22 -4.69 -9.91
CA CYS A 47 0.24 -3.62 -10.90
C CYS A 47 1.32 -3.79 -12.00
N GLY A 48 2.16 -4.84 -11.92
CA GLY A 48 3.24 -5.09 -12.88
C GLY A 48 4.37 -4.06 -12.86
N LYS A 49 4.72 -3.53 -11.67
CA LYS A 49 5.70 -2.45 -11.46
C LYS A 49 6.98 -2.93 -10.77
#